data_AF-A0A0L7AVH4-F1
#
_entry.id   AF-A0A0L7AVH4-F1
#
_cell.length_a   1.000
_cell.length_b   1.000
_cell.length_c   1.000
_cell.angle_alpha   90.00
_cell.angle_beta   90.00
_cell.angle_gamma   90.00
#
_symmetry.space_group_name_H-M   'P 1'
#
loop_
_entity.id
_entity.type
_entity.pdbx_description
1 polymer ?
#
loop_
_entity_poly.entity_id
_entity_poly.type
_entity_poly.pdbx_seq_one_letter_code
_entity_poly.pdbx_strand_id
1 'polypeptide(L)'
;MEFPYAAIAEPSLPSALQIAVDHGLLATNMTIILAGSNEGFMESEVLGRKSRLYGRRTAQIRLLPFDYADAAKFLPNTKSQDLVRYYATFGGTPYYLARINESDGFEDNVLRLLFDNLLANGGVMIRLRGNRPILM
;
A
#
# COMPACT_ATOMS: atom_id res chain seq x y z
N MET A 1 1.31 -11.05 -8.10
CA MET A 1 -0.17 -11.16 -8.10
C MET A 1 -0.57 -11.44 -6.67
N GLU A 2 -1.52 -10.67 -6.11
CA GLU A 2 -1.96 -10.86 -4.72
C GLU A 2 -3.01 -11.97 -4.62
N PHE A 3 -3.23 -12.52 -3.42
CA PHE A 3 -4.15 -13.63 -3.22
C PHE A 3 -5.59 -13.35 -3.68
N PRO A 4 -6.18 -12.17 -3.43
CA PRO A 4 -7.52 -11.85 -3.95
C PRO A 4 -7.63 -12.01 -5.46
N TYR A 5 -6.67 -11.47 -6.21
CA TYR A 5 -6.67 -11.58 -7.67
C TYR A 5 -6.49 -13.01 -8.15
N ALA A 6 -5.61 -13.77 -7.50
CA ALA A 6 -5.41 -15.18 -7.83
C ALA A 6 -6.67 -16.02 -7.56
N ALA A 7 -7.38 -15.75 -6.46
CA ALA A 7 -8.62 -16.45 -6.11
C ALA A 7 -9.80 -16.06 -7.03
N ILE A 8 -9.82 -14.83 -7.55
CA ILE A 8 -10.80 -14.40 -8.57
C ILE A 8 -10.51 -15.08 -9.91
N ALA A 9 -9.24 -15.13 -10.31
CA ALA A 9 -8.84 -15.77 -11.57
C ALA A 9 -8.98 -17.29 -11.55
N GLU A 10 -8.76 -17.93 -10.39
CA GLU A 10 -8.90 -19.37 -10.18
C GLU A 10 -9.78 -19.66 -8.94
N PRO A 11 -11.11 -19.80 -9.10
CA PRO A 11 -12.03 -20.02 -7.99
C PRO A 11 -11.83 -21.33 -7.21
N SER A 12 -11.10 -22.30 -7.78
CA SER A 12 -10.75 -23.53 -7.06
C SER A 12 -9.54 -23.37 -6.13
N LEU A 13 -8.75 -22.30 -6.30
CA LEU A 13 -7.51 -22.05 -5.54
C LEU A 13 -7.71 -22.11 -4.02
N PRO A 14 -8.75 -21.49 -3.42
CA PRO A 14 -8.97 -21.59 -1.98
C PRO A 14 -9.22 -23.02 -1.49
N SER A 15 -9.87 -23.88 -2.29
CA SER A 15 -10.04 -25.30 -1.94
C SER A 15 -8.74 -26.05 -2.00
N ALA A 16 -7.97 -25.86 -3.07
CA ALA A 16 -6.70 -26.53 -3.26
C ALA A 16 -5.73 -26.20 -2.11
N LEU A 17 -5.69 -24.91 -1.71
CA LEU A 17 -4.90 -24.47 -0.58
C LEU A 17 -5.39 -25.09 0.74
N GLN A 18 -6.70 -25.17 0.97
CA GLN A 18 -7.24 -25.82 2.16
C GLN A 18 -6.79 -27.30 2.25
N ILE A 19 -6.90 -28.05 1.16
CA ILE A 19 -6.48 -29.46 1.10
C ILE A 19 -4.97 -29.58 1.38
N ALA A 20 -4.16 -28.72 0.77
CA ALA A 20 -2.72 -28.72 0.99
C ALA A 20 -2.37 -28.44 2.47
N VAL A 21 -3.06 -27.47 3.10
CA VAL A 21 -2.90 -27.17 4.51
C VAL A 21 -3.27 -28.38 5.36
N ASP A 22 -4.49 -28.90 5.20
CA ASP A 22 -5.06 -29.95 6.05
C ASP A 22 -4.31 -31.29 5.95
N HIS A 23 -3.78 -31.63 4.76
CA HIS A 23 -3.22 -32.96 4.50
C HIS A 23 -1.71 -33.01 4.28
N GLY A 24 -1.03 -31.87 4.22
CA GLY A 24 0.42 -31.83 3.99
C GLY A 24 1.14 -30.90 4.95
N LEU A 25 0.68 -29.65 5.02
CA LEU A 25 1.50 -28.59 5.60
C LEU A 25 1.43 -28.52 7.13
N LEU A 26 0.33 -28.98 7.75
CA LEU A 26 0.20 -29.01 9.22
C LEU A 26 1.28 -29.87 9.91
N ALA A 27 1.85 -30.86 9.21
CA ALA A 27 2.92 -31.72 9.74
C ALA A 27 4.33 -31.15 9.49
N THR A 28 4.44 -29.93 8.95
CA THR A 28 5.71 -29.31 8.56
C THR A 28 5.95 -28.02 9.33
N ASN A 29 7.19 -27.53 9.30
CA ASN A 29 7.55 -26.20 9.83
C ASN A 29 7.30 -25.07 8.82
N MET A 30 6.42 -25.28 7.83
CA MET A 30 6.14 -24.28 6.80
C MET A 30 5.22 -23.18 7.35
N THR A 31 5.52 -21.93 7.03
CA THR A 31 4.63 -20.79 7.24
C THR A 31 4.16 -20.25 5.90
N ILE A 32 2.84 -20.11 5.73
CA ILE A 32 2.24 -19.48 4.56
C ILE A 32 1.69 -18.11 4.94
N ILE A 33 2.04 -17.09 4.14
CA ILE A 33 1.50 -15.73 4.27
C ILE A 33 0.65 -15.43 3.05
N LEU A 34 -0.62 -15.11 3.28
CA LEU A 34 -1.55 -14.64 2.24
C LEU A 34 -1.69 -13.12 2.38
N ALA A 35 -1.37 -12.40 1.31
CA ALA A 35 -1.45 -10.94 1.26
C ALA A 35 -2.38 -10.47 0.15
N GLY A 36 -3.05 -9.34 0.38
CA GLY A 36 -3.95 -8.72 -0.58
C GLY A 36 -4.35 -7.31 -0.17
N SER A 37 -4.39 -6.41 -1.16
CA SER A 37 -4.78 -5.01 -1.03
C SER A 37 -6.30 -4.80 -1.03
N ASN A 38 -7.07 -5.77 -1.54
CA ASN A 38 -8.52 -5.72 -1.52
C ASN A 38 -9.07 -6.17 -0.17
N GLU A 39 -9.18 -5.22 0.78
CA GLU A 39 -9.68 -5.48 2.13
C GLU A 39 -11.06 -6.17 2.13
N GLY A 40 -12.01 -5.71 1.30
CA GLY A 40 -13.36 -6.27 1.25
C GLY A 40 -13.38 -7.74 0.80
N PHE A 41 -12.60 -8.08 -0.22
CA PHE A 41 -12.45 -9.48 -0.66
C PHE A 41 -11.76 -10.33 0.41
N MET A 42 -10.71 -9.79 1.02
CA MET A 42 -10.05 -10.48 2.12
C MET A 42 -11.06 -10.75 3.25
N GLU A 43 -11.86 -9.77 3.65
CA GLU A 43 -12.87 -9.91 4.69
C GLU A 43 -13.98 -10.91 4.34
N SER A 44 -14.54 -10.88 3.13
CA SER A 44 -15.68 -11.73 2.76
C SER A 44 -15.26 -13.15 2.39
N GLU A 45 -14.26 -13.30 1.51
CA GLU A 45 -13.93 -14.58 0.87
C GLU A 45 -12.80 -15.33 1.57
N VAL A 46 -11.90 -14.61 2.26
CA VAL A 46 -10.71 -15.21 2.89
C VAL A 46 -10.83 -15.31 4.41
N LEU A 47 -11.42 -14.29 5.05
CA LEU A 47 -11.55 -14.18 6.51
C LEU A 47 -12.96 -14.52 7.01
N GLY A 48 -13.96 -14.52 6.12
CA GLY A 48 -15.36 -14.76 6.46
C GLY A 48 -15.63 -16.16 7.02
N ARG A 49 -16.67 -16.31 7.85
CA ARG A 49 -17.06 -17.61 8.46
C ARG A 49 -17.37 -18.71 7.44
N LYS A 50 -17.75 -18.33 6.22
CA LYS A 50 -18.03 -19.26 5.12
C LYS A 50 -16.79 -19.56 4.27
N SER A 51 -15.65 -18.93 4.56
CA SER A 51 -14.40 -19.15 3.84
C SER A 51 -13.84 -20.53 4.11
N ARG A 52 -13.24 -21.14 3.09
CA ARG A 52 -12.51 -22.41 3.16
C ARG A 52 -11.30 -22.36 4.09
N LEU A 53 -10.75 -21.16 4.29
CA LEU A 53 -9.60 -20.92 5.16
C LEU A 53 -10.02 -20.57 6.60
N TYR A 54 -11.33 -20.49 6.88
CA TYR A 54 -11.84 -20.28 8.22
C TYR A 54 -11.36 -21.40 9.18
N GLY A 55 -10.93 -21.01 10.37
CA GLY A 55 -10.40 -21.92 11.39
C GLY A 55 -8.97 -22.43 11.16
N ARG A 56 -8.33 -22.12 10.02
CA ARG A 56 -6.95 -22.54 9.68
C ARG A 56 -5.92 -21.42 9.79
N ARG A 57 -6.38 -20.20 10.08
CA ARG A 57 -5.55 -19.02 10.28
C ARG A 57 -4.97 -19.00 11.70
N THR A 58 -3.66 -18.80 11.81
CA THR A 58 -2.96 -18.64 13.09
C THR A 58 -2.67 -17.19 13.46
N ALA A 59 -2.56 -16.28 12.48
CA ALA A 59 -2.33 -14.86 12.68
C ALA A 59 -3.05 -14.02 11.62
N GLN A 60 -3.37 -12.77 11.97
CA GLN A 60 -3.88 -11.76 11.04
C GLN A 60 -3.19 -10.44 11.32
N ILE A 61 -2.63 -9.83 10.27
CA ILE A 61 -2.00 -8.51 10.34
C ILE A 61 -2.78 -7.60 9.41
N ARG A 62 -3.35 -6.54 9.97
CA ARG A 62 -3.87 -5.41 9.17
C ARG A 62 -2.78 -4.35 9.11
N LEU A 63 -2.16 -4.23 7.93
CA LEU A 63 -1.13 -3.23 7.69
C LEU A 63 -1.80 -1.87 7.49
N LEU A 64 -1.60 -0.97 8.44
CA LEU A 64 -2.07 0.40 8.37
C LEU A 64 -0.95 1.32 7.85
N PRO A 65 -1.28 2.48 7.26
CA PRO A 65 -0.31 3.55 7.06
C PRO A 65 0.36 3.94 8.38
N PHE A 66 1.58 4.46 8.30
CA PHE A 66 2.28 4.99 9.47
C PHE A 66 1.49 6.14 10.11
N ASP A 67 1.68 6.33 11.41
CA ASP A 67 1.28 7.58 12.04
C ASP A 67 2.26 8.71 11.69
N TYR A 68 1.98 9.92 12.18
CA TYR A 68 2.85 11.07 11.95
C TYR A 68 4.28 10.85 12.46
N ALA A 69 4.43 10.24 13.65
CA ALA A 69 5.72 10.08 14.29
C ALA A 69 6.61 9.09 13.52
N ASP A 70 6.03 8.00 13.02
CA ASP A 70 6.73 7.04 12.18
C ASP A 70 6.97 7.57 10.77
N ALA A 71 6.01 8.32 10.20
CA ALA A 71 6.18 8.96 8.90
C ALA A 71 7.33 10.00 8.92
N ALA A 72 7.46 10.78 9.99
CA ALA A 72 8.52 11.76 10.15
C ALA A 72 9.92 11.12 10.14
N LYS A 73 10.05 9.85 10.55
CA LYS A 73 11.33 9.12 10.53
C LYS A 73 11.84 8.85 9.11
N PHE A 74 10.98 8.92 8.10
CA PHE A 74 11.41 8.82 6.70
C PHE A 74 12.16 10.08 6.20
N LEU A 75 12.01 11.21 6.91
CA LEU A 75 12.44 12.52 6.46
C LEU A 75 13.27 13.25 7.55
N PRO A 76 14.41 12.67 7.98
CA PRO A 76 15.14 13.15 9.15
C PRO A 76 15.77 14.54 8.97
N ASN A 77 15.97 15.00 7.73
CA ASN A 77 16.58 16.30 7.43
C ASN A 77 15.55 17.38 7.08
N THR A 78 14.26 17.04 7.11
CA THR A 78 13.17 17.93 6.73
C THR A 78 12.71 18.77 7.91
N LYS A 79 12.46 20.06 7.67
CA LYS A 79 11.97 21.00 8.69
C LYS A 79 10.59 20.60 9.19
N SER A 80 10.30 20.84 10.47
CA SER A 80 9.03 20.44 11.10
C SER A 80 7.77 20.92 10.37
N GLN A 81 7.79 22.13 9.78
CA GLN A 81 6.68 22.64 8.98
C GLN A 81 6.43 21.77 7.74
N ASP A 82 7.48 21.41 6.99
CA ASP A 82 7.34 20.59 5.80
C ASP A 82 7.03 19.13 6.13
N LEU A 83 7.49 18.60 7.28
CA LEU A 83 7.07 17.28 7.78
C LEU A 83 5.55 17.18 7.97
N VAL A 84 4.94 18.20 8.59
CA VAL A 84 3.48 18.27 8.76
C VAL A 84 2.79 18.36 7.40
N ARG A 85 3.33 19.15 6.47
CA ARG A 85 2.77 19.28 5.11
C ARG A 85 2.83 17.95 4.36
N TYR A 86 3.98 17.25 4.39
CA TYR A 86 4.12 15.95 3.72
C TYR A 86 3.16 14.90 4.29
N TYR A 87 3.04 14.81 5.61
CA TYR A 87 2.08 13.89 6.22
C TYR A 87 0.63 14.25 5.88
N ALA A 88 0.29 15.55 5.83
CA ALA A 88 -1.04 15.99 5.41
C ALA A 88 -1.33 15.68 3.93
N THR A 89 -0.33 15.68 3.06
CA THR A 89 -0.49 15.41 1.63
C THR A 89 -0.48 13.93 1.28
N PHE A 90 0.44 13.14 1.85
CA PHE A 90 0.66 11.75 1.48
C PHE A 90 0.22 10.73 2.54
N GLY A 91 -0.20 11.22 3.71
CA GLY A 91 -0.42 10.38 4.89
C GLY A 91 0.86 9.68 5.34
N GLY A 92 0.69 8.58 6.06
CA GLY A 92 1.78 7.68 6.44
C GLY A 92 2.11 6.60 5.42
N THR A 93 1.75 6.79 4.15
CA THR A 93 1.95 5.74 3.14
C THR A 93 3.43 5.63 2.78
N PRO A 94 4.11 4.49 3.07
CA PRO A 94 5.57 4.38 2.92
C PRO A 94 6.04 4.63 1.48
N TYR A 95 5.22 4.24 0.49
CA TYR A 95 5.52 4.39 -0.93
C TYR A 95 5.81 5.85 -1.34
N TYR A 96 5.03 6.80 -0.83
CA TYR A 96 5.22 8.22 -1.16
C TYR A 96 6.37 8.81 -0.34
N LEU A 97 6.40 8.54 0.97
CA LEU A 97 7.42 9.07 1.88
C LEU A 97 8.84 8.68 1.45
N ALA A 98 9.05 7.42 1.03
CA ALA A 98 10.35 6.92 0.57
C ALA A 98 10.84 7.54 -0.75
N ARG A 99 9.99 8.27 -1.48
CA ARG A 99 10.36 8.92 -2.75
C ARG A 99 10.49 10.43 -2.65
N ILE A 100 10.27 11.01 -1.47
CA ILE A 100 10.54 12.43 -1.23
C ILE A 100 12.05 12.63 -1.28
N ASN A 101 12.48 13.65 -2.01
CA ASN A 101 13.86 14.09 -2.04
C ASN A 101 14.00 15.30 -1.09
N GLU A 102 14.69 15.11 0.03
CA GLU A 102 14.83 16.16 1.07
C GLU A 102 15.67 17.37 0.61
N SER A 103 16.38 17.28 -0.52
CA SER A 103 17.06 18.44 -1.13
C SER A 103 16.12 19.39 -1.86
N ASP A 104 14.93 18.91 -2.23
CA ASP A 104 13.96 19.65 -3.04
C ASP A 104 12.92 20.34 -2.15
N GLY A 105 12.30 21.39 -2.69
CA GLY A 105 11.19 22.05 -2.00
C GLY A 105 10.00 21.12 -1.83
N PHE A 106 9.15 21.40 -0.83
CA PHE A 106 7.88 20.70 -0.65
C PHE A 106 7.05 20.68 -1.94
N GLU A 107 6.90 21.84 -2.59
CA GLU A 107 6.10 21.94 -3.81
C GLU A 107 6.68 21.02 -4.90
N ASP A 108 7.98 21.07 -5.16
CA ASP A 108 8.63 20.27 -6.21
C ASP A 108 8.45 18.76 -5.99
N ASN A 109 8.57 18.30 -4.74
CA ASN A 109 8.29 16.91 -4.39
C ASN A 109 6.83 16.51 -4.64
N VAL A 110 5.88 17.38 -4.28
CA VAL A 110 4.45 17.11 -4.49
C VAL A 110 4.10 17.01 -5.96
N LEU A 111 4.59 17.94 -6.77
CA LEU A 111 4.38 17.94 -8.22
C LEU A 111 4.90 16.65 -8.83
N ARG A 112 6.18 16.34 -8.58
CA ARG A 112 6.81 15.13 -9.09
C ARG A 112 6.03 13.87 -8.71
N LEU A 113 5.73 13.69 -7.42
CA LEU A 113 5.11 12.45 -6.94
C LEU A 113 3.66 12.26 -7.36
N LEU A 114 2.88 13.34 -7.48
CA LEU A 114 1.48 13.25 -7.85
C LEU A 114 1.27 13.19 -9.37
N PHE A 115 2.16 13.77 -10.18
CA PHE A 115 1.90 13.83 -11.62
C PHE A 115 3.09 13.65 -12.57
N ASP A 116 4.14 12.96 -12.14
CA ASP A 116 5.17 12.42 -13.04
C ASP A 116 4.56 11.63 -14.23
N ASN A 117 3.50 10.85 -14.00
CA ASN A 117 2.81 10.11 -15.08
C ASN A 117 2.05 11.02 -16.06
N LEU A 118 1.66 12.22 -15.64
CA LEU A 118 0.95 13.17 -16.49
C LEU A 118 1.93 13.93 -17.40
N LEU A 119 3.11 14.27 -16.86
CA LEU A 119 4.19 14.91 -17.62
C LEU A 119 4.83 13.96 -18.64
N ALA A 120 4.99 12.68 -18.30
CA ALA A 120 5.54 11.66 -19.19
C ALA A 120 4.65 11.33 -20.41
N ASN A 121 3.33 11.58 -20.31
CA ASN A 121 2.36 11.29 -21.38
C ASN A 121 1.88 12.56 -22.14
N GLY A 122 2.64 13.66 -22.07
CA GLY A 122 2.35 14.88 -22.84
C GLY A 122 1.29 15.80 -22.22
N GLY A 123 1.00 15.68 -20.93
CA GLY A 123 0.13 16.59 -20.20
C GLY A 123 0.65 18.03 -20.22
N VAL A 124 -0.23 18.99 -20.46
CA VAL A 124 0.10 20.43 -20.49
C VAL A 124 0.20 20.96 -19.06
N MET A 125 1.37 21.48 -18.69
CA MET A 125 1.57 22.19 -17.43
C MET A 125 0.95 23.59 -17.51
N ILE A 126 -0.23 23.79 -16.91
CA ILE A 126 -0.84 25.13 -16.77
C ILE A 126 -0.09 25.88 -15.68
N ARG A 127 0.82 26.75 -16.09
CA ARG A 127 1.50 27.69 -15.20
C ARG A 127 0.53 28.79 -14.79
N LEU A 128 -0.17 28.61 -13.67
CA LEU A 128 -0.88 29.71 -13.02
C LEU A 128 0.17 30.75 -12.60
N ARG A 129 0.12 31.94 -13.22
CA ARG A 129 0.96 33.08 -12.84
C ARG A 129 0.65 33.45 -11.38
N GLY A 130 1.49 33.00 -10.46
CA GLY A 130 1.36 33.36 -9.05
C GLY A 130 2.27 32.59 -8.09
N ASN A 131 3.49 32.24 -8.53
CA ASN A 131 4.56 31.62 -7.75
C ASN A 131 4.37 30.13 -7.34
N ARG A 132 5.28 29.32 -7.92
CA ARG A 132 5.50 27.85 -7.83
C ARG A 132 4.35 26.94 -8.30
N PRO A 133 4.65 25.89 -9.09
CA PRO A 133 3.61 25.12 -9.77
C PRO A 133 2.76 24.32 -8.76
N ILE A 134 1.49 24.12 -9.09
CA ILE A 134 0.54 23.22 -8.41
C ILE A 134 -0.02 22.37 -9.55
N LEU A 135 0.22 21.06 -9.51
CA LEU A 135 -0.03 20.17 -10.64
C LEU A 135 -1.50 19.71 -10.59
N MET A 136 -2.06 19.43 -11.77
CA MET A 136 -3.45 19.02 -12.00
C MET A 136 -3.43 17.91 -13.04
#